data_AF-A0A2U1PQR6-F1
#
_entry.id   AF-A0A2U1PQR6-F1
#
_cell.length_a   1.000
_cell.length_b   1.000
_cell.length_c   1.000
_cell.angle_alpha   90.00
_cell.angle_beta   90.00
_cell.angle_gamma   90.00
#
_symmetry.space_group_name_H-M   'P 1'
#
loop_
_entity.id
_entity.type
_entity.pdbx_description
1 polymer ?
#
loop_
_entity_poly.entity_id
_entity_poly.type
_entity_poly.pdbx_seq_one_letter_code
_entity_poly.pdbx_strand_id
1 'polypeptide(L)'
;MSNRPNCIILAISPANQDISTSDDIKLAKQVDPTGRISVPTQKQDFYNWNRVSIRYCDGSSFTEDIEEVDPATNLHFRGARVFDVIIQELLGKGMKSASKFTKTQSRCGQALLSGSSAGGLASLLHCDKFRAFFPTSTQVKCLSDAGYFAHVKDLSGEYKFEGYYDQVVNLHCFYPQYAIPYVKTPIFLLHSTYDTFQVQNILASPQADPNGLFTKCKQDINACTTDQIQRLQNTCDNCNNTFFLFSCKLHFRSEFLNALSVFGNGSSRGWFITNCFTHGQCEYGSKWLGNSSWKLNNKAIAEAVGDWFYDRSTVQMMDSQNVLPHYCKT
;
A
#
# COMPACT_ATOMS: atom_id res chain seq x y z
N MET A 1 -15.90 -23.08 -22.64
CA MET A 1 -15.35 -22.71 -21.31
C MET A 1 -13.84 -22.86 -21.40
N SER A 2 -13.10 -21.76 -21.22
CA SER A 2 -11.66 -21.70 -21.47
C SER A 2 -10.88 -22.45 -20.37
N ASN A 3 -10.02 -23.39 -20.77
CA ASN A 3 -9.28 -24.32 -19.91
C ASN A 3 -8.06 -23.67 -19.20
N ARG A 4 -8.18 -22.40 -18.80
CA ARG A 4 -7.08 -21.65 -18.16
C ARG A 4 -7.21 -21.67 -16.63
N PRO A 5 -6.08 -21.73 -15.89
CA PRO A 5 -6.10 -21.73 -14.42
C PRO A 5 -6.76 -20.46 -13.89
N ASN A 6 -7.56 -20.59 -12.84
CA ASN A 6 -8.20 -19.44 -12.19
C ASN A 6 -7.12 -18.65 -11.45
N CYS A 7 -6.91 -17.39 -11.83
CA CYS A 7 -6.03 -16.47 -11.10
C CYS A 7 -6.90 -15.37 -10.48
N ILE A 8 -6.61 -14.93 -9.24
CA ILE A 8 -7.42 -13.94 -8.51
C ILE A 8 -6.56 -12.80 -7.98
N ILE A 9 -6.99 -11.57 -8.25
CA ILE A 9 -6.54 -10.37 -7.53
C ILE A 9 -7.63 -9.98 -6.54
N LEU A 10 -7.25 -9.85 -5.28
CA LEU A 10 -8.10 -9.37 -4.21
C LEU A 10 -7.61 -7.99 -3.78
N ALA A 11 -8.36 -6.92 -4.07
CA ALA A 11 -7.98 -5.56 -3.72
C ALA A 11 -8.78 -5.06 -2.51
N ILE A 12 -8.10 -4.65 -1.44
CA ILE A 12 -8.72 -3.99 -0.28
C ILE A 12 -8.70 -2.48 -0.50
N SER A 13 -9.86 -1.82 -0.38
CA SER A 13 -10.00 -0.39 -0.61
C SER A 13 -9.28 0.47 0.46
N PRO A 14 -8.91 1.73 0.13
CA PRO A 14 -8.46 2.73 1.11
C PRO A 14 -9.51 3.06 2.18
N ALA A 15 -9.05 3.69 3.27
CA ALA A 15 -9.93 4.36 4.23
C ALA A 15 -10.49 5.67 3.65
N ASN A 16 -11.68 6.09 4.09
CA ASN A 16 -12.31 7.37 3.77
C ASN A 16 -12.62 7.64 2.28
N GLN A 17 -12.54 6.63 1.40
CA GLN A 17 -13.37 6.67 0.19
C GLN A 17 -14.81 6.46 0.67
N ASP A 18 -15.67 7.46 0.46
CA ASP A 18 -17.10 7.35 0.71
C ASP A 18 -17.56 5.97 0.26
N ILE A 19 -18.20 5.27 1.22
CA ILE A 19 -18.94 4.03 1.09
C ILE A 19 -19.27 3.84 -0.38
N SER A 20 -18.50 2.98 -1.08
CA SER A 20 -18.94 2.66 -2.42
C SER A 20 -20.35 2.14 -2.25
N THR A 21 -21.38 2.81 -2.73
CA THR A 21 -22.74 2.33 -2.46
C THR A 21 -22.93 1.10 -3.34
N SER A 22 -24.10 0.48 -3.31
CA SER A 22 -24.47 -0.47 -4.37
C SER A 22 -24.31 0.13 -5.78
N ASP A 23 -24.13 1.45 -5.91
CA ASP A 23 -24.05 2.15 -7.18
C ASP A 23 -22.67 2.08 -7.85
N ASP A 24 -21.56 1.92 -7.12
CA ASP A 24 -20.25 1.67 -7.77
C ASP A 24 -20.09 0.23 -8.25
N ILE A 25 -20.78 -0.72 -7.59
CA ILE A 25 -20.93 -2.09 -8.08
C ILE A 25 -21.88 -2.12 -9.29
N LYS A 26 -22.94 -1.28 -9.29
CA LYS A 26 -23.75 -1.06 -10.49
C LYS A 26 -22.95 -0.38 -11.59
N LEU A 27 -22.07 0.57 -11.29
CA LEU A 27 -21.22 1.25 -12.25
C LEU A 27 -20.25 0.24 -12.86
N ALA A 28 -19.51 -0.54 -12.07
CA ALA A 28 -18.64 -1.61 -12.57
C ALA A 28 -19.41 -2.62 -13.46
N LYS A 29 -20.65 -2.96 -13.10
CA LYS A 29 -21.54 -3.84 -13.88
C LYS A 29 -22.21 -3.16 -15.08
N GLN A 30 -22.31 -1.85 -15.11
CA GLN A 30 -22.82 -1.04 -16.23
C GLN A 30 -21.71 -0.72 -17.23
N VAL A 31 -20.48 -0.51 -16.75
CA VAL A 31 -19.31 -0.19 -17.58
C VAL A 31 -18.76 -1.47 -18.23
N ASP A 32 -18.91 -2.64 -17.60
CA ASP A 32 -18.61 -3.94 -18.23
C ASP A 32 -19.65 -5.03 -17.89
N PRO A 33 -20.84 -4.99 -18.52
CA PRO A 33 -21.93 -5.93 -18.22
C PRO A 33 -21.62 -7.39 -18.59
N THR A 34 -20.53 -7.64 -19.32
CA THR A 34 -20.21 -8.96 -19.90
C THR A 34 -18.82 -9.48 -19.54
N GLY A 35 -18.01 -8.72 -18.79
CA GLY A 35 -16.60 -9.06 -18.52
C GLY A 35 -15.72 -8.98 -19.77
N ARG A 36 -16.12 -8.18 -20.77
CA ARG A 36 -15.48 -8.06 -22.08
C ARG A 36 -15.15 -6.61 -22.38
N ILE A 37 -14.34 -5.98 -21.54
CA ILE A 37 -13.49 -4.89 -22.03
C ILE A 37 -12.67 -5.47 -23.20
N SER A 38 -12.79 -4.81 -24.35
CA SER A 38 -12.08 -5.08 -25.61
C SER A 38 -10.68 -5.58 -25.33
N VAL A 39 -10.37 -6.78 -25.82
CA VAL A 39 -9.03 -7.39 -25.74
C VAL A 39 -8.04 -6.36 -26.27
N PRO A 40 -7.18 -5.75 -25.42
CA PRO A 40 -6.07 -4.98 -25.95
C PRO A 40 -5.25 -5.97 -26.75
N THR A 41 -4.99 -5.66 -28.01
CA THR A 41 -4.01 -6.34 -28.82
C THR A 41 -2.64 -6.20 -28.14
N GLN A 42 -2.33 -7.14 -27.23
CA GLN A 42 -1.07 -7.44 -26.51
C GLN A 42 -0.92 -7.09 -25.01
N LYS A 43 -0.49 -8.12 -24.26
CA LYS A 43 0.61 -8.17 -23.26
C LYS A 43 0.52 -7.47 -21.89
N GLN A 44 -0.61 -6.96 -21.42
CA GLN A 44 -0.63 -6.49 -20.02
C GLN A 44 -0.75 -7.67 -19.05
N ASP A 45 0.15 -7.78 -18.07
CA ASP A 45 0.03 -8.77 -17.00
C ASP A 45 -1.29 -8.60 -16.22
N PHE A 46 -1.81 -9.72 -15.71
CA PHE A 46 -3.05 -9.79 -14.92
C PHE A 46 -4.37 -9.41 -15.64
N TYR A 47 -4.33 -9.03 -16.91
CA TYR A 47 -5.52 -8.52 -17.62
C TYR A 47 -6.74 -9.45 -17.53
N ASN A 48 -6.51 -10.76 -17.62
CA ASN A 48 -7.54 -11.81 -17.66
C ASN A 48 -7.74 -12.54 -16.33
N TRP A 49 -7.25 -11.97 -15.23
CA TRP A 49 -7.48 -12.54 -13.90
C TRP A 49 -8.89 -12.23 -13.40
N ASN A 50 -9.42 -13.10 -12.55
CA ASN A 50 -10.60 -12.78 -11.76
C ASN A 50 -10.23 -11.66 -10.79
N ARG A 51 -11.11 -10.68 -10.62
CA ARG A 51 -10.87 -9.52 -9.76
C ARG A 51 -11.96 -9.46 -8.71
N VAL A 52 -11.55 -9.27 -7.46
CA VAL A 52 -12.45 -9.12 -6.32
C VAL A 52 -12.02 -7.88 -5.55
N SER A 53 -12.99 -7.05 -5.18
CA SER A 53 -12.77 -5.89 -4.33
C SER A 53 -13.38 -6.15 -2.96
N ILE A 54 -12.59 -5.96 -1.89
CA ILE A 54 -13.04 -6.00 -0.50
C ILE A 54 -13.15 -4.55 -0.03
N ARG A 55 -14.34 -4.22 0.48
CA ARG A 55 -14.58 -2.92 1.10
C ARG A 55 -14.04 -2.91 2.50
N TYR A 56 -13.20 -1.93 2.79
CA TYR A 56 -12.75 -1.62 4.12
C TYR A 56 -13.90 -1.09 4.98
N CYS A 57 -14.15 -1.70 6.15
CA CYS A 57 -15.32 -1.37 6.96
C CYS A 57 -15.11 -1.46 8.48
N ASP A 58 -13.89 -1.76 8.93
CA ASP A 58 -13.62 -2.07 10.35
C ASP A 58 -12.78 -1.01 11.07
N GLY A 59 -12.22 -0.04 10.34
CA GLY A 59 -11.42 1.04 10.94
C GLY A 59 -10.02 0.62 11.42
N SER A 60 -9.65 -0.66 11.33
CA SER A 60 -8.41 -1.20 11.88
C SER A 60 -7.55 -1.99 10.88
N SER A 61 -7.65 -1.75 9.58
CA SER A 61 -6.99 -2.56 8.53
C SER A 61 -7.25 -4.07 8.66
N PHE A 62 -8.47 -4.43 9.05
CA PHE A 62 -8.92 -5.79 9.37
C PHE A 62 -8.15 -6.47 10.52
N THR A 63 -7.54 -5.74 11.44
CA THR A 63 -6.69 -6.35 12.49
C THR A 63 -7.44 -6.63 13.80
N GLU A 64 -8.45 -5.83 14.14
CA GLU A 64 -9.12 -5.95 15.43
C GLU A 64 -10.10 -7.11 15.49
N ASP A 65 -10.20 -7.70 16.67
CA ASP A 65 -11.15 -8.75 17.01
C ASP A 65 -11.70 -8.53 18.43
N ILE A 66 -12.55 -7.52 18.57
CA ILE A 66 -13.19 -7.15 19.83
C ILE A 66 -14.64 -7.64 19.82
N GLU A 67 -15.03 -8.38 20.85
CA GLU A 67 -16.42 -8.86 20.99
C GLU A 67 -17.34 -7.72 21.40
N GLU A 68 -16.87 -6.90 22.34
CA GLU A 68 -17.57 -5.75 22.85
C GLU A 68 -17.88 -4.74 21.74
N VAL A 69 -19.07 -4.15 21.85
CA VAL A 69 -19.49 -3.03 21.00
C VAL A 69 -19.21 -1.76 21.77
N ASP A 70 -18.64 -0.75 21.11
CA ASP A 70 -18.48 0.55 21.73
C ASP A 70 -19.86 1.08 22.16
N PRO A 71 -20.11 1.27 23.47
CA PRO A 71 -21.42 1.65 23.97
C PRO A 71 -21.80 3.10 23.64
N ALA A 72 -20.82 3.96 23.33
CA ALA A 72 -21.04 5.36 22.98
C ALA A 72 -21.31 5.54 21.48
N THR A 73 -20.61 4.80 20.63
CA THR A 73 -20.69 4.97 19.15
C THR A 73 -21.44 3.83 18.44
N ASN A 74 -21.74 2.73 19.14
CA ASN A 74 -22.27 1.49 18.59
C ASN A 74 -21.40 0.91 17.45
N LEU A 75 -20.09 1.19 17.48
CA LEU A 75 -19.13 0.66 16.52
C LEU A 75 -18.67 -0.74 16.88
N HIS A 76 -18.44 -1.55 15.85
CA HIS A 76 -17.97 -2.93 15.97
C HIS A 76 -16.56 -3.06 15.38
N PHE A 77 -15.59 -3.42 16.23
CA PHE A 77 -14.21 -3.58 15.81
C PHE A 77 -13.85 -5.06 15.61
N ARG A 78 -14.40 -5.64 14.53
CA ARG A 78 -14.33 -7.08 14.23
C ARG A 78 -13.63 -7.37 12.91
N GLY A 79 -12.70 -6.50 12.52
CA GLY A 79 -11.98 -6.56 11.25
C GLY A 79 -11.40 -7.95 10.95
N ALA A 80 -10.70 -8.56 11.89
CA ALA A 80 -10.06 -9.86 11.66
C ALA A 80 -11.07 -10.98 11.34
N ARG A 81 -12.24 -10.96 11.98
CA ARG A 81 -13.34 -11.90 11.70
C ARG A 81 -13.97 -11.63 10.34
N VAL A 82 -14.21 -10.35 10.03
CA VAL A 82 -14.78 -9.94 8.74
C VAL A 82 -13.87 -10.40 7.60
N PHE A 83 -12.56 -10.21 7.73
CA PHE A 83 -11.60 -10.70 6.75
C PHE A 83 -11.73 -12.22 6.54
N ASP A 84 -11.75 -13.01 7.62
CA ASP A 84 -11.83 -14.47 7.53
C ASP A 84 -13.11 -14.93 6.82
N VAL A 85 -14.25 -14.36 7.18
CA VAL A 85 -15.54 -14.71 6.56
C VAL A 85 -15.54 -14.35 5.07
N ILE A 86 -15.02 -13.17 4.69
CA ILE A 86 -14.93 -12.75 3.30
C ILE A 86 -14.05 -13.71 2.50
N ILE A 87 -12.85 -14.05 2.99
CA ILE A 87 -11.95 -14.97 2.30
C ILE A 87 -12.60 -16.36 2.17
N GLN A 88 -13.23 -16.88 3.23
CA GLN A 88 -13.93 -18.17 3.21
C GLN A 88 -15.09 -18.19 2.21
N GLU A 89 -15.87 -17.12 2.13
CA GLU A 89 -16.96 -17.01 1.16
C GLU A 89 -16.42 -16.99 -0.28
N LEU A 90 -15.36 -16.23 -0.56
CA LEU A 90 -14.72 -16.19 -1.87
C LEU A 90 -14.14 -17.57 -2.26
N LEU A 91 -13.54 -18.28 -1.30
CA LEU A 91 -13.10 -19.66 -1.46
C LEU A 91 -14.28 -20.56 -1.90
N GLY A 92 -15.44 -20.42 -1.26
CA GLY A 92 -16.67 -21.12 -1.62
C GLY A 92 -17.20 -20.77 -3.02
N LYS A 93 -17.06 -19.52 -3.46
CA LYS A 93 -17.49 -19.04 -4.80
C LYS A 93 -16.54 -19.40 -5.94
N GLY A 94 -15.46 -20.14 -5.68
CA GLY A 94 -14.58 -20.66 -6.72
C GLY A 94 -13.12 -20.24 -6.58
N MET A 95 -12.75 -19.43 -5.58
CA MET A 95 -11.33 -19.12 -5.31
C MET A 95 -10.53 -20.38 -4.92
N LYS A 96 -11.17 -21.41 -4.34
CA LYS A 96 -10.55 -22.74 -4.19
C LYS A 96 -10.14 -23.37 -5.53
N SER A 97 -10.81 -23.07 -6.62
CA SER A 97 -10.44 -23.60 -7.95
C SER A 97 -9.23 -22.91 -8.57
N ALA A 98 -8.73 -21.84 -7.95
CA ALA A 98 -7.41 -21.26 -8.24
C ALA A 98 -6.25 -22.16 -7.75
N SER A 99 -6.53 -23.33 -7.16
CA SER A 99 -5.50 -24.30 -6.77
C SER A 99 -5.44 -25.54 -7.69
N LYS A 100 -6.12 -25.54 -8.85
CA LYS A 100 -6.15 -26.71 -9.75
C LYS A 100 -4.95 -26.73 -10.72
N PHE A 101 -4.26 -27.87 -10.76
CA PHE A 101 -3.18 -28.19 -11.71
C PHE A 101 -3.72 -28.23 -13.13
N THR A 102 -3.05 -27.57 -14.08
CA THR A 102 -3.23 -27.83 -15.51
C THR A 102 -1.96 -28.53 -16.01
N LYS A 103 -2.11 -29.59 -16.82
CA LYS A 103 -1.00 -30.41 -17.33
C LYS A 103 0.08 -29.63 -18.11
N THR A 104 -0.17 -28.36 -18.39
CA THR A 104 0.67 -27.47 -19.21
C THR A 104 1.47 -26.46 -18.39
N GLN A 105 1.36 -26.42 -17.05
CA GLN A 105 2.07 -25.44 -16.21
C GLN A 105 2.53 -26.07 -14.88
N SER A 106 3.78 -25.78 -14.48
CA SER A 106 4.47 -26.37 -13.32
C SER A 106 4.02 -25.86 -11.95
N ARG A 107 3.03 -24.95 -11.86
CA ARG A 107 2.45 -24.46 -10.59
C ARG A 107 0.92 -24.42 -10.62
N CYS A 108 0.27 -24.86 -9.54
CA CYS A 108 -1.18 -24.93 -9.40
C CYS A 108 -1.79 -23.58 -8.97
N GLY A 109 -2.01 -22.71 -9.95
CA GLY A 109 -2.73 -21.45 -9.85
C GLY A 109 -2.19 -20.42 -8.84
N GLN A 110 -2.77 -19.21 -8.93
CA GLN A 110 -2.12 -17.98 -8.50
C GLN A 110 -3.11 -17.05 -7.78
N ALA A 111 -2.68 -16.47 -6.66
CA ALA A 111 -3.46 -15.50 -5.91
C ALA A 111 -2.58 -14.30 -5.53
N LEU A 112 -3.15 -13.11 -5.64
CA LEU A 112 -2.52 -11.86 -5.23
C LEU A 112 -3.47 -11.14 -4.27
N LEU A 113 -3.05 -10.95 -3.02
CA LEU A 113 -3.69 -9.99 -2.12
C LEU A 113 -3.06 -8.63 -2.39
N SER A 114 -3.88 -7.63 -2.69
CA SER A 114 -3.43 -6.26 -2.89
C SER A 114 -4.28 -5.29 -2.08
N GLY A 115 -3.76 -4.10 -1.82
CA GLY A 115 -4.57 -3.02 -1.28
C GLY A 115 -3.83 -1.69 -1.34
N SER A 116 -4.60 -0.62 -1.20
CA SER A 116 -4.12 0.76 -1.19
C SER A 116 -4.38 1.39 0.19
N SER A 117 -3.47 2.22 0.69
CA SER A 117 -3.61 2.91 1.98
C SER A 117 -3.83 1.93 3.15
N ALA A 118 -4.90 2.10 3.95
CA ALA A 118 -5.32 1.15 4.99
C ALA A 118 -5.53 -0.28 4.46
N GLY A 119 -5.98 -0.44 3.20
CA GLY A 119 -6.04 -1.75 2.55
C GLY A 119 -4.66 -2.29 2.16
N GLY A 120 -3.71 -1.41 1.85
CA GLY A 120 -2.30 -1.77 1.65
C GLY A 120 -1.67 -2.27 2.95
N LEU A 121 -1.96 -1.59 4.06
CA LEU A 121 -1.58 -2.05 5.39
C LEU A 121 -2.20 -3.42 5.71
N ALA A 122 -3.49 -3.61 5.43
CA ALA A 122 -4.15 -4.91 5.58
C ALA A 122 -3.48 -6.00 4.73
N SER A 123 -3.07 -5.69 3.49
CA SER A 123 -2.33 -6.61 2.62
C SER A 123 -1.00 -7.05 3.22
N LEU A 124 -0.30 -6.16 3.93
CA LEU A 124 0.94 -6.49 4.65
C LEU A 124 0.66 -7.40 5.86
N LEU A 125 -0.26 -6.98 6.72
CA LEU A 125 -0.52 -7.63 8.01
C LEU A 125 -1.19 -9.00 7.85
N HIS A 126 -2.07 -9.16 6.86
CA HIS A 126 -2.78 -10.40 6.59
C HIS A 126 -2.12 -11.29 5.54
N CYS A 127 -0.93 -10.96 5.06
CA CYS A 127 -0.32 -11.66 3.93
C CYS A 127 -0.12 -13.17 4.19
N ASP A 128 0.45 -13.51 5.35
CA ASP A 128 0.65 -14.92 5.74
C ASP A 128 -0.67 -15.62 6.05
N LYS A 129 -1.65 -14.91 6.63
CA LYS A 129 -3.00 -15.42 6.88
C LYS A 129 -3.71 -15.76 5.57
N PHE A 130 -3.65 -14.85 4.59
CA PHE A 130 -4.17 -15.06 3.25
C PHE A 130 -3.52 -16.25 2.55
N ARG A 131 -2.18 -16.37 2.64
CA ARG A 131 -1.44 -17.52 2.13
C ARG A 131 -1.90 -18.85 2.74
N ALA A 132 -2.22 -18.87 4.03
CA ALA A 132 -2.62 -20.08 4.74
C ALA A 132 -3.95 -20.67 4.27
N PHE A 133 -4.81 -19.88 3.61
CA PHE A 133 -6.07 -20.37 3.03
C PHE A 133 -5.87 -21.23 1.77
N PHE A 134 -4.67 -21.23 1.18
CA PHE A 134 -4.38 -21.95 -0.06
C PHE A 134 -3.39 -23.11 0.17
N PRO A 135 -3.50 -24.19 -0.65
CA PRO A 135 -2.51 -25.26 -0.64
C PRO A 135 -1.09 -24.77 -0.94
N THR A 136 -0.08 -25.55 -0.53
CA THR A 136 1.33 -25.19 -0.77
C THR A 136 1.74 -25.09 -2.22
N SER A 137 0.95 -25.67 -3.13
CA SER A 137 1.14 -25.62 -4.58
C SER A 137 0.65 -24.32 -5.24
N THR A 138 -0.12 -23.49 -4.51
CA THR A 138 -0.62 -22.20 -5.01
C THR A 138 0.41 -21.10 -4.78
N GLN A 139 0.71 -20.34 -5.84
CA GLN A 139 1.55 -19.17 -5.74
C GLN A 139 0.73 -18.01 -5.16
N VAL A 140 0.93 -17.72 -3.88
CA VAL A 140 0.33 -16.55 -3.23
C VAL A 140 1.42 -15.52 -2.98
N LYS A 141 1.12 -14.27 -3.34
CA LYS A 141 1.96 -13.11 -3.05
C LYS A 141 1.08 -11.95 -2.60
N CYS A 142 1.66 -10.92 -1.99
CA CYS A 142 0.93 -9.73 -1.56
C CYS A 142 1.55 -8.45 -2.13
N LEU A 143 0.71 -7.48 -2.47
CA LEU A 143 1.11 -6.14 -2.90
C LEU A 143 0.52 -5.12 -1.94
N SER A 144 1.37 -4.23 -1.44
CA SER A 144 0.94 -3.10 -0.62
C SER A 144 1.25 -1.83 -1.36
N ASP A 145 0.21 -1.10 -1.75
CA ASP A 145 0.31 0.26 -2.26
C ASP A 145 -0.02 1.25 -1.15
N ALA A 146 0.83 2.27 -0.96
CA ALA A 146 0.58 3.33 0.02
C ALA A 146 0.32 2.84 1.48
N GLY A 147 0.61 1.57 1.79
CA GLY A 147 0.28 0.94 3.08
C GLY A 147 1.42 0.84 4.09
N TYR A 148 2.61 1.36 3.75
CA TYR A 148 3.75 1.40 4.67
C TYR A 148 3.74 2.72 5.45
N PHE A 149 2.97 2.77 6.54
CA PHE A 149 2.98 3.91 7.46
C PHE A 149 4.18 3.79 8.39
N ALA A 150 5.18 4.65 8.24
CA ALA A 150 6.39 4.59 9.02
C ALA A 150 6.17 5.20 10.41
N HIS A 151 6.57 4.49 11.46
CA HIS A 151 6.67 4.99 12.81
C HIS A 151 7.88 5.93 12.89
N VAL A 152 7.63 7.23 12.70
CA VAL A 152 8.64 8.28 12.61
C VAL A 152 8.20 9.49 13.43
N LYS A 153 9.17 10.33 13.82
CA LYS A 153 8.92 11.55 14.59
C LYS A 153 8.30 12.65 13.72
N ASP A 154 7.33 13.33 14.31
CA ASP A 154 6.59 14.44 13.68
C ASP A 154 7.36 15.78 13.72
N LEU A 155 6.70 16.88 13.36
CA LEU A 155 7.29 18.24 13.41
C LEU A 155 7.66 18.70 14.82
N SER A 156 7.07 18.13 15.86
CA SER A 156 7.42 18.41 17.26
C SER A 156 8.55 17.54 17.80
N GLY A 157 9.04 16.56 17.02
CA GLY A 157 10.11 15.65 17.43
C GLY A 157 9.64 14.45 18.25
N GLU A 158 8.34 14.25 18.34
CA GLU A 158 7.66 13.22 19.12
C GLU A 158 6.85 12.27 18.22
N TYR A 159 6.30 11.20 18.78
CA TYR A 159 5.46 10.23 18.08
C TYR A 159 3.96 10.50 18.31
N LYS A 160 3.49 11.75 18.18
CA LYS A 160 2.11 12.12 18.56
C LYS A 160 1.03 11.42 17.75
N PHE A 161 1.38 10.85 16.60
CA PHE A 161 0.46 10.03 15.81
C PHE A 161 0.13 8.68 16.46
N GLU A 162 0.94 8.16 17.39
CA GLU A 162 0.57 6.96 18.17
C GLU A 162 -0.77 7.17 18.88
N GLY A 163 -0.99 8.38 19.42
CA GLY A 163 -2.25 8.75 20.08
C GLY A 163 -3.50 8.64 19.20
N TYR A 164 -3.34 8.69 17.87
CA TYR A 164 -4.44 8.47 16.93
C TYR A 164 -4.90 7.00 16.89
N TYR A 165 -3.99 6.07 17.22
CA TYR A 165 -4.23 4.63 17.24
C TYR A 165 -4.21 4.03 18.64
N ASP A 166 -4.29 4.84 19.71
CA ASP A 166 -4.39 4.35 21.10
C ASP A 166 -5.58 3.41 21.32
N GLN A 167 -6.60 3.49 20.46
CA GLN A 167 -7.77 2.61 20.47
C GLN A 167 -7.60 1.34 19.60
N VAL A 168 -6.52 1.24 18.83
CA VAL A 168 -6.21 0.10 17.96
C VAL A 168 -5.27 -0.86 18.67
N VAL A 169 -5.54 -2.17 18.59
CA VAL A 169 -4.80 -3.22 19.31
C VAL A 169 -3.29 -3.16 19.05
N ASN A 170 -2.47 -3.31 20.11
CA ASN A 170 -1.00 -3.43 20.08
C ASN A 170 -0.34 -2.62 18.95
N LEU A 171 -0.41 -1.29 19.06
CA LEU A 171 0.22 -0.27 18.21
C LEU A 171 1.56 -0.70 17.57
N HIS A 172 2.42 -1.37 18.32
CA HIS A 172 3.71 -1.84 17.82
C HIS A 172 3.58 -2.75 16.58
N CYS A 173 2.61 -3.65 16.49
CA CYS A 173 2.43 -4.51 15.31
C CYS A 173 1.62 -3.85 14.20
N PHE A 174 1.02 -2.68 14.46
CA PHE A 174 0.28 -1.91 13.47
C PHE A 174 1.22 -1.21 12.48
N TYR A 175 2.38 -0.74 12.96
CA TYR A 175 3.40 -0.17 12.09
C TYR A 175 4.17 -1.27 11.33
N PRO A 176 4.17 -1.24 9.98
CA PRO A 176 4.78 -2.28 9.16
C PRO A 176 6.25 -2.59 9.45
N GLN A 177 7.04 -1.61 9.92
CA GLN A 177 8.45 -1.84 10.26
C GLN A 177 8.67 -2.91 11.33
N TYR A 178 7.71 -3.14 12.22
CA TYR A 178 7.84 -4.16 13.27
C TYR A 178 7.19 -5.49 12.88
N ALA A 179 6.19 -5.47 11.99
CA ALA A 179 5.48 -6.67 11.56
C ALA A 179 6.15 -7.38 10.36
N ILE A 180 6.58 -6.63 9.34
CA ILE A 180 7.12 -7.16 8.08
C ILE A 180 8.31 -8.11 8.25
N PRO A 181 9.26 -7.91 9.19
CA PRO A 181 10.37 -8.84 9.39
C PRO A 181 9.91 -10.29 9.64
N TYR A 182 8.68 -10.48 10.14
CA TYR A 182 8.12 -11.79 10.45
C TYR A 182 7.25 -12.38 9.33
N VAL A 183 6.87 -11.58 8.32
CA VAL A 183 6.01 -12.05 7.21
C VAL A 183 6.80 -12.93 6.25
N LYS A 184 6.41 -14.18 6.07
CA LYS A 184 7.13 -15.16 5.24
C LYS A 184 6.73 -15.14 3.77
N THR A 185 5.47 -14.79 3.50
CA THR A 185 4.91 -14.74 2.15
C THR A 185 5.54 -13.59 1.36
N PRO A 186 5.83 -13.75 0.06
CA PRO A 186 6.43 -12.68 -0.74
C PRO A 186 5.57 -11.42 -0.78
N ILE A 187 6.20 -10.26 -0.57
CA ILE A 187 5.54 -8.95 -0.58
C ILE A 187 6.18 -8.04 -1.63
N PHE A 188 5.35 -7.28 -2.33
CA PHE A 188 5.73 -6.14 -3.15
C PHE A 188 5.25 -4.84 -2.50
N LEU A 189 6.17 -3.91 -2.25
CA LEU A 189 5.84 -2.59 -1.73
C LEU A 189 5.85 -1.55 -2.86
N LEU A 190 4.70 -0.97 -3.13
CA LEU A 190 4.54 0.22 -3.94
C LEU A 190 4.32 1.41 -3.00
N HIS A 191 5.22 2.39 -3.03
CA HIS A 191 5.12 3.51 -2.10
C HIS A 191 5.73 4.77 -2.65
N SER A 192 5.38 5.91 -2.05
CA SER A 192 6.11 7.15 -2.22
C SER A 192 6.86 7.49 -0.96
N THR A 193 8.09 7.98 -1.10
CA THR A 193 8.86 8.58 0.01
C THR A 193 8.25 9.88 0.54
N TYR A 194 7.36 10.50 -0.24
CA TYR A 194 6.60 11.69 0.14
C TYR A 194 5.11 11.39 0.07
N ASP A 195 4.71 10.27 0.66
CA ASP A 195 3.31 9.87 0.77
C ASP A 195 2.48 11.00 1.41
N THR A 196 1.47 11.48 0.68
CA THR A 196 0.74 12.68 1.13
C THR A 196 -0.04 12.43 2.40
N PHE A 197 -0.51 11.20 2.65
CA PHE A 197 -1.21 10.88 3.89
C PHE A 197 -0.25 10.96 5.07
N GLN A 198 0.95 10.37 4.95
CA GLN A 198 1.95 10.45 6.01
C GLN A 198 2.42 11.89 6.26
N VAL A 199 2.64 12.68 5.21
CA VAL A 199 3.00 14.10 5.39
C VAL A 199 1.89 14.87 6.10
N GLN A 200 0.63 14.60 5.77
CA GLN A 200 -0.50 15.35 6.32
C GLN A 200 -0.88 14.95 7.75
N ASN A 201 -0.80 13.65 8.06
CA ASN A 201 -1.37 13.08 9.28
C ASN A 201 -0.32 12.55 10.26
N ILE A 202 0.89 12.21 9.80
CA ILE A 202 1.98 11.75 10.67
C ILE A 202 2.95 12.90 10.92
N LEU A 203 3.54 13.48 9.86
CA LEU A 203 4.53 14.53 10.00
C LEU A 203 3.93 15.83 10.54
N ALA A 204 2.86 16.32 9.89
CA ALA A 204 2.27 17.64 10.14
C ALA A 204 0.81 17.55 10.62
N SER A 205 0.53 16.65 11.55
CA SER A 205 -0.77 16.57 12.22
C SER A 205 -1.10 17.89 12.94
N PRO A 206 -2.38 18.20 13.22
CA PRO A 206 -2.74 19.39 14.00
C PRO A 206 -2.03 19.48 15.36
N GLN A 207 -1.74 18.34 15.99
CA GLN A 207 -1.03 18.26 17.27
C GLN A 207 0.49 18.50 17.13
N ALA A 208 1.06 18.18 15.96
CA ALA A 208 2.47 18.39 15.64
C ALA A 208 2.75 19.80 15.09
N ASP A 209 1.77 20.42 14.44
CA ASP A 209 1.83 21.77 13.86
C ASP A 209 0.72 22.70 14.41
N PRO A 210 0.75 23.04 15.71
CA PRO A 210 -0.32 23.81 16.35
C PRO A 210 -0.46 25.24 15.80
N ASN A 211 0.62 25.79 15.21
CA ASN A 211 0.61 27.11 14.58
C ASN A 211 0.26 27.07 13.09
N GLY A 212 0.03 25.87 12.53
CA GLY A 212 -0.37 25.68 11.14
C GLY A 212 0.69 26.09 10.11
N LEU A 213 1.98 26.12 10.47
CA LEU A 213 3.07 26.56 9.60
C LEU A 213 3.16 25.69 8.34
N PHE A 214 2.96 24.37 8.47
CA PHE A 214 3.04 23.40 7.38
C PHE A 214 1.72 23.24 6.60
N THR A 215 0.64 23.93 6.99
CA THR A 215 -0.72 23.75 6.42
C THR A 215 -0.75 23.93 4.91
N LYS A 216 -0.11 24.99 4.39
CA LYS A 216 -0.05 25.25 2.94
C LYS A 216 0.83 24.20 2.25
N CYS A 217 2.00 23.92 2.83
CA CYS A 217 2.99 22.99 2.27
C CYS A 217 2.47 21.55 2.14
N LYS A 218 1.73 21.04 3.15
CA LYS A 218 1.18 19.68 3.12
C LYS A 218 0.00 19.50 2.16
N GLN A 219 -0.60 20.61 1.69
CA GLN A 219 -1.67 20.62 0.70
C GLN A 219 -1.13 20.83 -0.71
N ASP A 220 -0.21 21.77 -0.87
CA ASP A 220 0.49 22.07 -2.12
C ASP A 220 1.99 22.15 -1.87
N ILE A 221 2.74 21.18 -2.42
CA ILE A 221 4.20 21.15 -2.25
C ILE A 221 4.88 22.38 -2.88
N ASN A 222 4.24 23.02 -3.87
CA ASN A 222 4.78 24.24 -4.49
C ASN A 222 4.63 25.47 -3.59
N ALA A 223 3.81 25.37 -2.53
CA ALA A 223 3.62 26.44 -1.54
C ALA A 223 4.58 26.31 -0.34
N CYS A 224 5.46 25.30 -0.32
CA CYS A 224 6.44 25.11 0.74
C CYS A 224 7.54 26.17 0.72
N THR A 225 7.96 26.64 1.90
CA THR A 225 9.19 27.41 2.04
C THR A 225 10.43 26.52 1.88
N THR A 226 11.59 27.12 1.68
CA THR A 226 12.87 26.39 1.62
C THR A 226 13.08 25.51 2.86
N ASP A 227 12.79 26.02 4.06
CA ASP A 227 12.94 25.26 5.31
C ASP A 227 11.96 24.07 5.39
N GLN A 228 10.74 24.24 4.87
CA GLN A 228 9.75 23.16 4.84
C GLN A 228 10.14 22.06 3.85
N ILE A 229 10.66 22.46 2.70
CA ILE A 229 11.26 21.55 1.74
C ILE A 229 12.43 20.80 2.38
N GLN A 230 13.33 21.50 3.08
CA GLN A 230 14.44 20.86 3.79
C GLN A 230 13.94 19.91 4.89
N ARG A 231 12.81 20.18 5.55
CA ARG A 231 12.21 19.24 6.52
C ARG A 231 11.71 17.95 5.86
N LEU A 232 11.24 18.03 4.62
CA LEU A 232 10.80 16.89 3.83
C LEU A 232 12.00 16.12 3.22
N GLN A 233 12.97 16.85 2.67
CA GLN A 233 14.13 16.35 1.95
C GLN A 233 15.32 16.06 2.86
N ASN A 234 16.26 15.23 2.40
CA ASN A 234 17.50 14.98 3.14
C ASN A 234 18.61 16.01 2.82
N THR A 235 18.27 17.28 2.59
CA THR A 235 19.20 18.31 2.09
C THR A 235 19.52 19.35 3.17
N CYS A 236 20.37 18.99 4.14
CA CYS A 236 21.03 20.01 4.96
C CYS A 236 22.40 20.33 4.37
N ASP A 237 22.54 21.51 3.77
CA ASP A 237 23.81 22.01 3.20
C ASP A 237 24.78 22.53 4.28
N ASN A 238 24.40 22.59 5.56
CA ASN A 238 25.21 23.24 6.59
C ASN A 238 25.09 22.66 8.02
N CYS A 239 25.24 21.34 8.19
CA CYS A 239 25.29 20.72 9.53
C CYS A 239 26.61 20.96 10.31
N ASN A 240 27.47 21.89 9.86
CA ASN A 240 28.73 22.23 10.51
C ASN A 240 28.61 23.31 11.61
N ASN A 241 27.44 23.94 11.77
CA ASN A 241 27.23 24.90 12.85
C ASN A 241 26.61 24.22 14.08
N THR A 242 27.40 24.09 15.14
CA THR A 242 27.08 23.38 16.40
C THR A 242 25.82 23.90 17.12
N PHE A 243 25.33 25.09 16.77
CA PHE A 243 24.11 25.67 17.33
C PHE A 243 22.82 25.06 16.72
N PHE A 244 22.89 24.45 15.52
CA PHE A 244 21.76 23.84 14.81
C PHE A 244 21.86 22.30 14.67
N LEU A 245 22.75 21.66 15.44
CA LEU A 245 22.95 20.20 15.39
C LEU A 245 21.71 19.37 15.78
N PHE A 246 20.75 19.96 16.51
CA PHE A 246 19.48 19.30 16.83
C PHE A 246 18.45 19.34 15.68
N SER A 247 18.54 20.29 14.74
CA SER A 247 17.61 20.41 13.60
C SER A 247 17.97 19.56 12.38
N CYS A 248 19.24 19.15 12.23
CA CYS A 248 19.70 18.36 11.06
C CYS A 248 19.29 16.87 11.07
N LYS A 249 18.65 16.35 12.12
CA LYS A 249 18.45 14.90 12.31
C LYS A 249 17.06 14.37 11.98
N LEU A 250 16.10 15.19 11.57
CA LEU A 250 14.73 14.75 11.32
C LEU A 250 14.29 15.19 9.93
N HIS A 251 14.74 14.47 8.90
CA HIS A 251 14.24 14.64 7.53
C HIS A 251 13.23 13.54 7.25
N PHE A 252 12.01 13.90 6.81
CA PHE A 252 10.90 12.95 6.68
C PHE A 252 11.26 11.77 5.76
N ARG A 253 11.85 12.05 4.60
CA ARG A 253 12.33 11.00 3.67
C ARG A 253 13.34 10.07 4.32
N SER A 254 14.34 10.60 5.03
CA SER A 254 15.40 9.81 5.66
C SER A 254 14.85 8.89 6.74
N GLU A 255 13.97 9.42 7.58
CA GLU A 255 13.28 8.66 8.63
C GLU A 255 12.42 7.54 8.03
N PHE A 256 11.67 7.84 6.95
CA PHE A 256 10.91 6.83 6.21
C PHE A 256 11.83 5.74 5.62
N LEU A 257 12.93 6.12 4.97
CA LEU A 257 13.87 5.16 4.38
C LEU A 257 14.59 4.31 5.44
N ASN A 258 14.89 4.90 6.60
CA ASN A 258 15.44 4.18 7.74
C ASN A 258 14.44 3.16 8.29
N ALA A 259 13.18 3.57 8.48
CA ALA A 259 12.11 2.66 8.87
C ALA A 259 11.94 1.53 7.84
N LEU A 260 12.00 1.84 6.55
CA LEU A 260 11.87 0.87 5.46
C LEU A 260 13.04 -0.13 5.37
N SER A 261 14.21 0.17 5.92
CA SER A 261 15.40 -0.69 5.81
C SER A 261 15.16 -2.14 6.30
N VAL A 262 14.24 -2.32 7.24
CA VAL A 262 13.83 -3.62 7.79
C VAL A 262 13.06 -4.50 6.82
N PHE A 263 12.57 -3.95 5.70
CA PHE A 263 11.89 -4.72 4.65
C PHE A 263 12.81 -5.78 4.03
N GLY A 264 14.13 -5.56 4.13
CA GLY A 264 15.16 -6.52 3.73
C GLY A 264 15.38 -6.55 2.22
N ASN A 265 16.19 -7.48 1.73
CA ASN A 265 16.47 -7.64 0.29
C ASN A 265 16.05 -9.03 -0.21
N GLY A 266 15.92 -9.19 -1.54
CA GLY A 266 15.81 -10.50 -2.19
C GLY A 266 14.62 -10.63 -3.14
N SER A 267 14.52 -11.76 -3.83
CA SER A 267 13.46 -12.00 -4.83
C SER A 267 12.05 -12.11 -4.23
N SER A 268 11.93 -12.46 -2.94
CA SER A 268 10.65 -12.47 -2.21
C SER A 268 10.20 -11.08 -1.75
N ARG A 269 11.08 -10.07 -1.82
CA ARG A 269 10.86 -8.69 -1.36
C ARG A 269 11.01 -7.74 -2.54
N GLY A 270 9.88 -7.45 -3.19
CA GLY A 270 9.83 -6.48 -4.27
C GLY A 270 9.53 -5.07 -3.76
N TRP A 271 10.06 -4.03 -4.40
CA TRP A 271 9.56 -2.67 -4.19
C TRP A 271 9.72 -1.77 -5.41
N PHE A 272 8.82 -0.79 -5.47
CA PHE A 272 8.82 0.31 -6.42
C PHE A 272 8.52 1.59 -5.63
N ILE A 273 9.57 2.36 -5.33
CA ILE A 273 9.53 3.51 -4.42
C ILE A 273 9.77 4.79 -5.21
N THR A 274 8.76 5.64 -5.28
CA THR A 274 8.81 6.91 -6.03
C THR A 274 9.09 8.11 -5.11
N ASN A 275 9.40 9.24 -5.73
CA ASN A 275 9.55 10.55 -5.06
C ASN A 275 8.36 11.47 -5.37
N CYS A 276 7.24 10.90 -5.78
CA CYS A 276 6.03 11.63 -6.15
C CYS A 276 5.28 12.10 -4.91
N PHE A 277 4.84 13.35 -4.84
CA PHE A 277 3.91 13.77 -3.78
C PHE A 277 2.50 13.20 -4.06
N THR A 278 2.24 11.98 -3.62
CA THR A 278 1.03 11.20 -3.94
C THR A 278 0.67 10.23 -2.81
N HIS A 279 -0.59 9.82 -2.73
CA HIS A 279 -1.05 8.68 -1.93
C HIS A 279 -1.86 7.75 -2.84
N GLY A 280 -1.51 6.47 -2.86
CA GLY A 280 -2.09 5.48 -3.79
C GLY A 280 -1.68 5.67 -5.25
N GLN A 281 -1.28 4.58 -5.90
CA GLN A 281 -0.79 4.52 -7.28
C GLN A 281 -1.39 3.36 -8.09
N CYS A 282 -1.75 2.22 -7.46
CA CYS A 282 -2.25 1.05 -8.19
C CYS A 282 -3.72 1.17 -8.61
N GLU A 283 -4.50 2.03 -7.94
CA GLU A 283 -5.93 2.26 -8.25
C GLU A 283 -6.14 3.12 -9.51
N TYR A 284 -5.11 3.87 -9.92
CA TYR A 284 -5.18 4.79 -11.04
C TYR A 284 -4.49 4.20 -12.26
N GLY A 285 -5.25 3.82 -13.28
CA GLY A 285 -4.71 3.22 -14.51
C GLY A 285 -3.62 4.06 -15.18
N SER A 286 -3.72 5.40 -15.11
CA SER A 286 -2.72 6.33 -15.62
C SER A 286 -1.37 6.23 -14.90
N LYS A 287 -1.37 6.01 -13.58
CA LYS A 287 -0.16 5.81 -12.77
C LYS A 287 0.37 4.38 -12.93
N TRP A 288 -0.53 3.39 -12.90
CA TRP A 288 -0.22 1.96 -13.03
C TRP A 288 0.50 1.62 -14.33
N LEU A 289 -0.02 2.11 -15.46
CA LEU A 289 0.59 1.94 -16.78
C LEU A 289 1.67 2.98 -17.05
N GLY A 290 1.53 4.18 -16.46
CA GLY A 290 2.53 5.23 -16.40
C GLY A 290 2.89 5.86 -17.74
N ASN A 291 2.78 7.17 -17.85
CA ASN A 291 3.58 7.94 -18.82
C ASN A 291 5.07 7.95 -18.38
N SER A 292 5.96 8.55 -19.15
CA SER A 292 7.40 8.57 -18.83
C SER A 292 7.75 9.12 -17.44
N SER A 293 6.93 10.02 -16.87
CA SER A 293 7.17 10.62 -15.55
C SER A 293 6.87 9.70 -14.36
N TRP A 294 6.12 8.61 -14.58
CA TRP A 294 5.81 7.59 -13.55
C TRP A 294 6.73 6.38 -13.61
N LYS A 295 7.59 6.31 -14.64
CA LYS A 295 8.49 5.18 -14.86
C LYS A 295 9.78 5.39 -14.12
N LEU A 296 10.18 4.40 -13.32
CA LEU A 296 11.52 4.33 -12.74
C LEU A 296 12.39 3.50 -13.68
N ASN A 297 13.52 4.03 -14.12
CA ASN A 297 14.42 3.38 -15.08
C ASN A 297 13.67 2.84 -16.32
N ASN A 298 12.78 3.66 -16.90
CA ASN A 298 11.91 3.32 -18.03
C ASN A 298 10.94 2.14 -17.82
N LYS A 299 10.74 1.70 -16.58
CA LYS A 299 9.79 0.63 -16.23
C LYS A 299 8.56 1.20 -15.52
N ALA A 300 7.37 0.85 -16.02
CA ALA A 300 6.10 1.17 -15.37
C ALA A 300 5.86 0.29 -14.14
N ILE A 301 5.00 0.74 -13.23
CA ILE A 301 4.58 -0.03 -12.05
C ILE A 301 4.04 -1.40 -12.47
N ALA A 302 3.15 -1.44 -13.47
CA ALA A 302 2.54 -2.69 -13.92
C ALA A 302 3.55 -3.71 -14.45
N GLU A 303 4.58 -3.25 -15.17
CA GLU A 303 5.67 -4.09 -15.67
C GLU A 303 6.53 -4.61 -14.50
N ALA A 304 6.85 -3.73 -13.54
CA ALA A 304 7.63 -4.07 -12.35
C ALA A 304 6.91 -5.11 -11.48
N VAL A 305 5.61 -4.93 -11.22
CA VAL A 305 4.82 -5.89 -10.45
C VAL A 305 4.68 -7.22 -11.20
N GLY A 306 4.47 -7.18 -12.52
CA GLY A 306 4.41 -8.39 -13.35
C GLY A 306 5.73 -9.18 -13.31
N ASP A 307 6.85 -8.51 -13.53
CA ASP A 307 8.18 -9.13 -13.49
C ASP A 307 8.47 -9.77 -12.13
N TRP A 308 8.14 -9.09 -11.04
CA TRP A 308 8.29 -9.64 -9.70
C TRP A 308 7.33 -10.81 -9.44
N PHE A 309 6.05 -10.66 -9.78
CA PHE A 309 5.03 -11.65 -9.46
C PHE A 309 5.32 -12.99 -10.16
N TYR A 310 5.68 -12.93 -11.44
CA TYR A 310 6.00 -14.10 -12.25
C TYR A 310 7.45 -14.59 -12.11
N ASP A 311 8.20 -14.07 -11.13
CA ASP A 311 9.60 -14.44 -10.86
C ASP A 311 10.53 -14.23 -12.09
N ARG A 312 10.24 -13.24 -12.95
CA ARG A 312 11.07 -12.93 -14.13
C ARG A 312 12.33 -12.17 -13.76
N SER A 313 12.27 -11.33 -12.73
CA SER A 313 13.42 -10.61 -12.19
C SER A 313 13.19 -10.19 -10.74
N THR A 314 14.28 -9.95 -10.00
CA THR A 314 14.21 -9.22 -8.72
C THR A 314 13.92 -7.76 -9.01
N VAL A 315 12.92 -7.20 -8.34
CA VAL A 315 12.45 -5.83 -8.57
C VAL A 315 12.59 -5.04 -7.28
N GLN A 316 13.63 -4.24 -7.20
CA GLN A 316 13.92 -3.38 -6.05
C GLN A 316 14.32 -2.01 -6.60
N MET A 317 13.31 -1.21 -6.93
CA MET A 317 13.46 0.05 -7.66
C MET A 317 13.11 1.22 -6.75
N MET A 318 14.00 2.19 -6.66
CA MET A 318 13.79 3.41 -5.90
C MET A 318 14.32 4.58 -6.71
N ASP A 319 13.58 5.68 -6.72
CA ASP A 319 14.09 6.94 -7.23
C ASP A 319 15.20 7.46 -6.29
N SER A 320 16.45 7.29 -6.76
CA SER A 320 17.66 7.70 -6.05
C SER A 320 17.96 9.19 -6.17
N GLN A 321 17.23 9.93 -7.01
CA GLN A 321 17.45 11.35 -7.15
C GLN A 321 16.87 12.05 -5.91
N ASN A 322 17.70 12.80 -5.17
CA ASN A 322 17.25 13.62 -4.04
C ASN A 322 16.53 14.90 -4.53
N VAL A 323 15.61 14.74 -5.48
CA VAL A 323 14.87 15.82 -6.11
C VAL A 323 13.71 16.22 -5.21
N LEU A 324 13.29 17.48 -5.37
CA LEU A 324 12.11 18.05 -4.73
C LEU A 324 10.92 17.08 -4.89
N PRO A 325 10.15 16.84 -3.81
CA PRO A 325 8.85 16.22 -3.97
C PRO A 325 8.11 17.03 -5.02
N HIS A 326 7.58 16.35 -6.02
CA HIS A 326 6.86 16.98 -7.09
C HIS A 326 5.61 16.17 -7.37
N TYR A 327 4.60 16.84 -7.88
CA TYR A 327 3.49 16.16 -8.48
C TYR A 327 3.99 15.44 -9.73
N CYS A 328 4.07 14.11 -9.65
CA CYS A 328 4.24 13.30 -10.85
C CYS A 328 3.02 13.55 -11.73
N LYS A 329 3.25 14.10 -12.92
CA LYS A 329 2.19 14.63 -13.78
C LYS A 329 1.30 13.49 -14.26
N THR A 330 -0.01 13.64 -14.08
CA THR A 330 -1.04 12.74 -14.66
C THR A 330 -0.97 12.72 -16.17
#